data_AF-A0A5C8A9J1-F1
#
_entry.id   AF-A0A5C8A9J1-F1
#
_cell.length_a   1.000
_cell.length_b   1.000
_cell.length_c   1.000
_cell.angle_alpha   90.00
_cell.angle_beta   90.00
_cell.angle_gamma   90.00
#
_symmetry.space_group_name_H-M   'P 1'
#
loop_
_entity.id
_entity.type
_entity.pdbx_description
1 polymer ?
#
loop_
_entity_poly.entity_id
_entity_poly.type
_entity_poly.pdbx_seq_one_letter_code
_entity_poly.pdbx_strand_id
1 'polypeptide(L)'
;MHRASTHRTMSSRLLCIALGSFGMGSVSDGAKSMQRVMSGTRFLRVLFLAPFFLFATVPQQPREADKDTTAILQANYLYNIAKLVEWKDPEMRSGNFVIGVIGGGNVYRELIKQYSTRTIGKQPIEVRKLPQSAEVERCHMLFVGRSDLALLPEIFKRMHAKPTLVVTEYTGALEDGAVVNFVKVDNLLKYEMSLANAQKHGLVVGLTLKNLAHRIEE
;
A
#
# COMPACT_ATOMS: atom_id res chain seq x y z
N MET A 1 76.10 -4.12 -15.10
CA MET A 1 76.48 -2.71 -14.83
C MET A 1 75.52 -2.14 -13.79
N HIS A 2 76.10 -1.67 -12.68
CA HIS A 2 75.64 -0.63 -11.73
C HIS A 2 74.24 -0.74 -11.11
N ARG A 3 74.17 -1.12 -9.82
CA ARG A 3 74.14 -0.27 -8.59
C ARG A 3 72.71 0.22 -8.32
N ALA A 4 72.03 -0.34 -7.30
CA ALA A 4 72.01 0.12 -5.89
C ALA A 4 71.25 1.46 -5.75
N SER A 5 70.45 1.71 -4.72
CA SER A 5 70.64 1.33 -3.33
C SER A 5 69.39 1.67 -2.50
N THR A 6 69.22 0.93 -1.39
CA THR A 6 68.95 1.43 -0.02
C THR A 6 67.67 2.23 0.24
N HIS A 7 66.98 2.20 1.38
CA HIS A 7 67.11 1.72 2.76
C HIS A 7 65.77 2.23 3.39
N ARG A 8 65.24 1.89 4.56
CA ARG A 8 65.59 1.14 5.76
C ARG A 8 64.28 1.15 6.57
N THR A 9 64.01 0.06 7.29
CA THR A 9 63.59 -0.03 8.71
C THR A 9 62.64 1.00 9.32
N MET A 10 61.83 0.71 10.34
CA MET A 10 61.33 -0.48 11.05
C MET A 10 60.75 0.11 12.36
N SER A 11 59.79 -0.59 12.98
CA SER A 11 59.58 -0.60 14.45
C SER A 11 58.84 0.62 15.02
N SER A 12 58.02 0.58 16.07
CA SER A 12 57.33 -0.40 16.92
C SER A 12 56.86 0.41 18.15
N ARG A 13 55.96 -0.20 18.94
CA ARG A 13 55.60 0.09 20.35
C ARG A 13 54.40 1.03 20.54
N LEU A 14 53.27 0.56 21.09
CA LEU A 14 52.93 0.10 22.46
C LEU A 14 52.86 1.22 23.52
N LEU A 15 51.66 1.32 24.13
CA LEU A 15 51.40 1.30 25.59
C LEU A 15 51.14 2.63 26.36
N CYS A 16 49.91 2.69 26.93
CA CYS A 16 49.43 3.32 28.19
C CYS A 16 49.67 4.86 28.40
N ILE A 17 49.04 5.63 29.29
CA ILE A 17 48.52 5.47 30.67
C ILE A 17 47.41 6.54 30.92
N ALA A 18 46.55 6.28 31.90
CA ALA A 18 45.43 7.08 32.43
C ALA A 18 45.81 8.31 33.30
N LEU A 19 44.79 9.10 33.68
CA LEU A 19 44.56 9.97 34.87
C LEU A 19 43.66 11.15 34.40
N GLY A 20 42.53 11.55 34.99
CA GLY A 20 42.01 11.45 36.35
C GLY A 20 41.84 12.88 36.92
N SER A 21 40.61 13.25 37.34
CA SER A 21 40.19 14.37 38.23
C SER A 21 39.08 15.25 37.60
N PHE A 22 38.14 15.87 38.31
CA PHE A 22 37.50 15.73 39.63
C PHE A 22 36.45 16.87 39.64
N GLY A 23 35.23 16.67 40.14
CA GLY A 23 34.20 17.72 40.12
C GLY A 23 32.93 17.32 40.88
N MET A 24 33.01 17.47 42.21
CA MET A 24 31.98 17.20 43.23
C MET A 24 30.87 18.27 43.33
N GLY A 25 29.71 17.86 43.84
CA GLY A 25 28.67 18.71 44.47
C GLY A 25 27.27 18.14 44.21
N SER A 26 26.75 17.15 44.95
CA SER A 26 26.21 17.19 46.35
C SER A 26 25.05 18.19 46.51
N VAL A 27 23.77 17.79 46.42
CA VAL A 27 22.89 17.06 47.38
C VAL A 27 22.06 17.99 48.29
N SER A 28 20.75 17.84 48.08
CA SER A 28 19.55 17.81 48.96
C SER A 28 19.26 18.81 50.09
N ASP A 29 18.02 19.29 50.00
CA ASP A 29 16.92 19.26 50.99
C ASP A 29 17.12 19.73 52.43
N GLY A 30 16.19 20.61 52.83
CA GLY A 30 15.92 20.97 54.21
C GLY A 30 14.59 21.70 54.34
N ALA A 31 13.49 20.94 54.28
CA ALA A 31 12.16 21.41 54.68
C ALA A 31 12.09 21.58 56.21
N LYS A 32 11.51 22.68 56.70
CA LYS A 32 10.97 22.78 58.06
C LYS A 32 9.60 23.48 58.08
N SER A 33 8.73 22.82 58.83
CA SER A 33 7.31 23.00 59.16
C SER A 33 6.98 24.35 59.83
N MET A 34 5.84 24.98 59.52
CA MET A 34 4.52 24.89 60.20
C MET A 34 4.32 25.89 61.36
N GLN A 35 3.09 26.43 61.41
CA GLN A 35 2.41 27.25 62.44
C GLN A 35 2.26 28.71 61.99
N ARG A 36 1.10 29.39 62.06
CA ARG A 36 -0.10 29.22 62.90
C ARG A 36 -1.21 30.17 62.37
N VAL A 37 -2.47 29.78 62.62
CA VAL A 37 -3.57 30.65 63.12
C VAL A 37 -4.40 31.55 62.16
N MET A 38 -5.66 31.06 61.99
CA MET A 38 -6.97 31.70 62.20
C MET A 38 -7.60 32.69 61.19
N SER A 39 -8.75 32.22 60.68
CA SER A 39 -10.08 32.85 60.62
C SER A 39 -10.27 34.24 60.01
N GLY A 40 -11.27 34.35 59.13
CA GLY A 40 -11.95 35.62 58.92
C GLY A 40 -12.54 35.78 57.54
N THR A 41 -13.75 35.27 57.36
CA THR A 41 -14.67 35.55 56.26
C THR A 41 -14.78 37.06 56.01
N ARG A 42 -14.66 37.50 54.74
CA ARG A 42 -15.54 38.51 54.13
C ARG A 42 -15.26 38.64 52.64
N PHE A 43 -16.31 38.36 51.88
CA PHE A 43 -16.45 38.63 50.46
C PHE A 43 -15.96 40.03 50.09
N LEU A 44 -15.04 40.13 49.13
CA LEU A 44 -15.06 41.23 48.17
C LEU A 44 -14.36 40.80 46.88
N ARG A 45 -15.12 40.91 45.79
CA ARG A 45 -14.82 40.56 44.40
C ARG A 45 -13.35 40.83 44.01
N VAL A 46 -12.60 39.76 43.75
CA VAL A 46 -11.39 39.83 42.91
C VAL A 46 -11.76 39.26 41.55
N LEU A 47 -11.68 40.12 40.53
CA LEU A 47 -11.76 39.76 39.12
C LEU A 47 -10.87 38.54 38.83
N PHE A 48 -11.46 37.36 38.67
CA PHE A 48 -10.79 36.21 38.08
C PHE A 48 -10.83 36.37 36.56
N LEU A 49 -9.77 36.94 35.99
CA LEU A 49 -9.40 36.71 34.59
C LEU A 49 -8.98 35.24 34.47
N ALA A 50 -9.96 34.35 34.32
CA ALA A 50 -9.71 32.98 33.88
C ALA A 50 -9.74 32.97 32.35
N PRO A 51 -8.64 32.63 31.65
CA PRO A 51 -8.68 32.46 30.21
C PRO A 51 -9.56 31.25 29.93
N PHE A 52 -10.69 31.48 29.29
CA PHE A 52 -11.57 30.44 28.78
C PHE A 52 -10.84 29.77 27.61
N PHE A 53 -9.92 28.84 27.92
CA PHE A 53 -9.35 27.90 26.95
C PHE A 53 -10.49 26.95 26.57
N LEU A 54 -11.35 27.43 25.66
CA LEU A 54 -12.21 26.62 24.81
C LEU A 54 -11.28 25.76 23.94
N PHE A 55 -10.75 24.68 24.49
CA PHE A 55 -10.26 23.57 23.68
C PHE A 55 -11.50 22.95 23.04
N ALA A 56 -11.92 23.51 21.91
CA ALA A 56 -12.84 22.85 21.02
C ALA A 56 -12.18 21.53 20.63
N THR A 57 -12.69 20.43 21.16
CA THR A 57 -12.35 19.09 20.70
C THR A 57 -12.93 18.96 19.30
N VAL A 58 -12.14 19.37 18.31
CA VAL A 58 -12.47 19.10 16.90
C VAL A 58 -12.55 17.58 16.78
N PRO A 59 -13.73 17.00 16.45
CA PRO A 59 -13.80 15.56 16.22
C PRO A 59 -12.89 15.24 15.03
N GLN A 60 -11.80 14.51 15.29
CA GLN A 60 -10.96 13.94 14.24
C GLN A 60 -11.80 12.92 13.47
N GLN A 61 -12.45 13.34 12.40
CA GLN A 61 -13.00 12.41 11.42
C GLN A 61 -11.84 11.57 10.85
N PRO A 62 -11.97 10.24 10.75
CA PRO A 62 -10.99 9.40 10.08
C PRO A 62 -10.72 9.97 8.67
N ARG A 63 -9.46 10.34 8.39
CA ARG A 63 -9.07 10.84 7.06
C ARG A 63 -9.33 9.76 6.01
N GLU A 64 -9.94 10.13 4.88
CA GLU A 64 -10.16 9.29 3.70
C GLU A 64 -8.87 8.77 3.04
N ALA A 65 -7.70 9.22 3.51
CA ALA A 65 -6.37 8.92 2.97
C ALA A 65 -6.02 7.42 2.84
N ASP A 66 -6.58 6.55 3.70
CA ASP A 66 -6.34 5.09 3.63
C ASP A 66 -7.00 4.45 2.39
N LYS A 67 -8.20 4.92 2.04
CA LYS A 67 -8.91 4.47 0.82
C LYS A 67 -8.22 4.96 -0.44
N ASP A 68 -7.68 6.18 -0.42
CA ASP A 68 -6.94 6.74 -1.55
C ASP A 68 -5.61 6.02 -1.78
N THR A 69 -4.87 5.73 -0.72
CA THR A 69 -3.60 4.99 -0.82
C THR A 69 -3.82 3.56 -1.34
N THR A 70 -4.85 2.87 -0.85
CA THR A 70 -5.19 1.52 -1.33
C THR A 70 -5.54 1.53 -2.83
N ALA A 71 -6.33 2.49 -3.29
CA ALA A 71 -6.71 2.58 -4.69
C ALA A 71 -5.52 2.88 -5.62
N ILE A 72 -4.58 3.72 -5.18
CA ILE A 72 -3.32 3.99 -5.89
C ILE A 72 -2.52 2.70 -6.07
N LEU A 73 -2.37 1.91 -5.00
CA LEU A 73 -1.64 0.66 -5.04
C LEU A 73 -2.35 -0.40 -5.91
N GLN A 74 -3.68 -0.51 -5.82
CA GLN A 74 -4.46 -1.40 -6.68
C GLN A 74 -4.30 -1.03 -8.16
N ALA A 75 -4.42 0.24 -8.52
CA ALA A 75 -4.20 0.70 -9.90
C ALA A 75 -2.78 0.36 -10.39
N ASN A 76 -1.76 0.52 -9.54
CA ASN A 76 -0.38 0.17 -9.85
C ASN A 76 -0.21 -1.34 -10.10
N TYR A 77 -0.76 -2.18 -9.21
CA TYR A 77 -0.74 -3.62 -9.40
C TYR A 77 -1.45 -4.04 -10.68
N LEU A 78 -2.66 -3.52 -10.95
CA LEU A 78 -3.41 -3.82 -12.18
C LEU A 78 -2.57 -3.51 -13.42
N TYR A 79 -1.94 -2.34 -13.50
CA TYR A 79 -1.07 -1.99 -14.62
C TYR A 79 0.14 -2.94 -14.75
N ASN A 80 0.83 -3.24 -13.65
CA ASN A 80 2.00 -4.12 -13.67
C ASN A 80 1.64 -5.57 -14.02
N ILE A 81 0.50 -6.06 -13.54
CA ILE A 81 -0.04 -7.37 -13.89
C ILE A 81 -0.34 -7.43 -15.39
N ALA A 82 -1.04 -6.43 -15.94
CA ALA A 82 -1.34 -6.36 -17.37
C ALA A 82 -0.08 -6.47 -18.24
N LYS A 83 1.03 -5.86 -17.81
CA LYS A 83 2.32 -5.93 -18.52
C LYS A 83 3.00 -7.30 -18.49
N LEU A 84 2.66 -8.13 -17.52
CA LEU A 84 3.31 -9.42 -17.25
C LEU A 84 2.41 -10.63 -17.55
N VAL A 85 1.24 -10.37 -18.12
CA VAL A 85 0.32 -11.38 -18.63
C VAL A 85 0.28 -11.28 -20.15
N GLU A 86 0.27 -12.44 -20.81
CA GLU A 86 0.10 -12.54 -22.26
C GLU A 86 -1.25 -13.21 -22.57
N TRP A 87 -2.02 -12.56 -23.44
CA TRP A 87 -3.26 -13.10 -23.97
C TRP A 87 -2.95 -13.95 -25.20
N LYS A 88 -3.35 -15.24 -25.19
CA LYS A 88 -3.14 -16.16 -26.32
C LYS A 88 -4.03 -15.84 -27.51
N ASP A 89 -5.23 -15.31 -27.26
CA ASP A 89 -6.16 -14.90 -28.31
C ASP A 89 -5.57 -13.76 -29.16
N PRO A 90 -5.32 -13.96 -30.47
CA PRO A 90 -4.77 -12.93 -31.35
C PRO A 90 -5.63 -11.67 -31.43
N GLU A 91 -6.95 -11.80 -31.32
CA GLU A 91 -7.86 -10.67 -31.38
C GLU A 91 -7.68 -9.74 -30.17
N MET A 92 -7.20 -10.26 -29.04
CA MET A 92 -6.88 -9.45 -27.86
C MET A 92 -5.57 -8.66 -28.00
N ARG A 93 -4.77 -8.90 -29.04
CA ARG A 93 -3.43 -8.30 -29.21
C ARG A 93 -3.44 -7.07 -30.13
N SER A 94 -4.61 -6.56 -30.46
CA SER A 94 -4.80 -5.39 -31.35
C SER A 94 -5.79 -4.38 -30.75
N GLY A 95 -5.78 -3.15 -31.27
CA GLY A 95 -6.63 -2.07 -30.77
C GLY A 95 -6.26 -1.58 -29.37
N ASN A 96 -7.22 -1.05 -28.63
CA ASN A 96 -7.03 -0.59 -27.26
C ASN A 96 -6.95 -1.76 -26.28
N PHE A 97 -6.12 -1.63 -25.25
CA PHE A 97 -6.12 -2.51 -24.09
C PHE A 97 -7.17 -2.02 -23.11
N VAL A 98 -8.30 -2.73 -23.02
CA VAL A 98 -9.47 -2.30 -22.25
C VAL A 98 -9.41 -2.85 -20.82
N ILE A 99 -9.43 -1.93 -19.84
CA ILE A 99 -9.55 -2.23 -18.41
C ILE A 99 -10.95 -1.83 -17.94
N GLY A 100 -11.80 -2.82 -17.66
CA GLY A 100 -13.13 -2.62 -17.09
C GLY A 100 -13.08 -2.52 -15.56
N VAL A 101 -13.86 -1.62 -14.96
CA VAL A 101 -13.97 -1.47 -13.51
C VAL A 101 -15.44 -1.47 -13.06
N ILE A 102 -15.79 -2.39 -12.17
CA ILE A 102 -17.09 -2.50 -11.47
C ILE A 102 -16.83 -2.28 -9.97
N GLY A 103 -17.65 -1.47 -9.29
CA GLY A 103 -17.53 -1.17 -7.85
C GLY A 103 -16.32 -0.33 -7.40
N GLY A 104 -15.20 -0.39 -8.12
CA GLY A 104 -13.94 0.26 -7.76
C GLY A 104 -13.83 1.73 -8.14
N GLY A 105 -14.75 2.59 -7.71
CA GLY A 105 -14.80 4.00 -8.14
C GLY A 105 -13.49 4.79 -7.93
N ASN A 106 -12.78 4.55 -6.84
CA ASN A 106 -11.48 5.18 -6.57
C ASN A 106 -10.36 4.59 -7.46
N VAL A 107 -10.36 3.26 -7.63
CA VAL A 107 -9.41 2.55 -8.51
C VAL A 107 -9.57 3.03 -9.95
N TYR A 108 -10.80 3.19 -10.44
CA TYR A 108 -11.10 3.76 -11.75
C TYR A 108 -10.44 5.13 -11.94
N ARG A 109 -10.61 6.04 -10.96
CA ARG A 109 -10.02 7.38 -11.02
C ARG A 109 -8.49 7.34 -11.05
N GLU A 110 -7.88 6.49 -10.24
CA GLU A 110 -6.42 6.35 -10.21
C GLU A 110 -5.87 5.69 -11.48
N LEU A 111 -6.57 4.72 -12.06
CA LEU A 111 -6.23 4.15 -13.36
C LEU A 111 -6.23 5.20 -14.47
N ILE A 112 -7.28 6.03 -14.55
CA ILE A 112 -7.36 7.13 -15.52
C ILE A 112 -6.21 8.11 -15.29
N LYS A 113 -6.06 8.60 -14.04
CA LYS A 113 -5.07 9.61 -13.66
C LYS A 113 -3.64 9.20 -13.96
N GLN A 114 -3.28 7.94 -13.70
CA GLN A 114 -1.89 7.48 -13.78
C GLN A 114 -1.54 6.79 -15.11
N TYR A 115 -2.52 6.16 -15.76
CA TYR A 115 -2.25 5.18 -16.82
C TYR A 115 -3.02 5.40 -18.13
N SER A 116 -3.96 6.35 -18.24
CA SER A 116 -4.73 6.58 -19.49
C SER A 116 -3.89 6.93 -20.72
N THR A 117 -2.68 7.48 -20.54
CA THR A 117 -1.76 7.82 -21.64
C THR A 117 -0.68 6.75 -21.88
N ARG A 118 -0.74 5.64 -21.13
CA ARG A 118 0.22 4.54 -21.21
C ARG A 118 -0.28 3.46 -22.15
N THR A 119 0.60 2.50 -22.44
CA THR A 119 0.31 1.35 -23.29
C THR A 119 0.63 0.04 -22.56
N ILE A 120 -0.08 -1.03 -22.95
CA ILE A 120 0.34 -2.41 -22.69
C ILE A 120 0.88 -2.97 -24.00
N GLY A 121 2.19 -3.19 -24.06
CA GLY A 121 2.86 -3.43 -25.34
C GLY A 121 2.65 -2.24 -26.28
N LYS A 122 2.00 -2.49 -27.42
CA LYS A 122 1.66 -1.47 -28.44
C LYS A 122 0.21 -0.95 -28.33
N GLN A 123 -0.58 -1.48 -27.39
CA GLN A 123 -2.00 -1.16 -27.28
C GLN A 123 -2.21 -0.01 -26.29
N PRO A 124 -2.80 1.13 -26.71
CA PRO A 124 -3.19 2.21 -25.80
C PRO A 124 -4.17 1.73 -24.73
N ILE A 125 -4.00 2.18 -23.49
CA ILE A 125 -4.90 1.80 -22.40
C ILE A 125 -6.20 2.59 -22.50
N GLU A 126 -7.33 1.88 -22.46
CA GLU A 126 -8.66 2.44 -22.33
C GLU A 126 -9.30 1.93 -21.04
N VAL A 127 -9.63 2.83 -20.11
CA VAL A 127 -10.26 2.46 -18.84
C VAL A 127 -11.75 2.74 -18.92
N ARG A 128 -12.57 1.71 -18.74
CA ARG A 128 -14.04 1.81 -18.77
C ARG A 128 -14.60 1.61 -17.37
N LYS A 129 -15.40 2.57 -16.90
CA LYS A 129 -16.28 2.34 -15.76
C LYS A 129 -17.50 1.57 -16.27
N LEU A 130 -17.67 0.35 -15.80
CA LEU A 130 -18.76 -0.52 -16.24
C LEU A 130 -19.97 -0.36 -15.31
N PRO A 131 -21.20 -0.51 -15.85
CA PRO A 131 -22.40 -0.47 -15.04
C PRO A 131 -22.40 -1.61 -14.01
N GLN A 132 -23.19 -1.44 -12.95
CA GLN A 132 -23.47 -2.48 -11.95
C GLN A 132 -24.44 -3.52 -12.53
N SER A 133 -24.04 -4.12 -13.65
CA SER A 133 -24.74 -5.19 -14.33
C SER A 133 -23.71 -6.23 -14.75
N ALA A 134 -24.15 -7.46 -14.94
CA ALA A 134 -23.26 -8.50 -15.45
C ALA A 134 -22.96 -8.33 -16.96
N GLU A 135 -23.50 -7.30 -17.63
CA GLU A 135 -23.18 -6.99 -19.02
C GLU A 135 -21.81 -6.35 -19.10
N VAL A 136 -20.83 -7.22 -19.39
CA VAL A 136 -19.45 -6.84 -19.61
C VAL A 136 -19.14 -7.04 -21.08
N GLU A 137 -18.89 -5.92 -21.77
CA GLU A 137 -18.30 -5.92 -23.09
C GLU A 137 -16.92 -6.59 -23.07
N ARG A 138 -16.38 -6.90 -24.26
CA ARG A 138 -15.04 -7.46 -24.38
C ARG A 138 -14.00 -6.54 -23.72
N CYS A 139 -13.30 -7.05 -22.71
CA CYS A 139 -12.20 -6.36 -22.04
C CYS A 139 -11.03 -7.32 -21.77
N HIS A 140 -9.81 -6.77 -21.73
CA HIS A 140 -8.60 -7.53 -21.44
C HIS A 140 -8.52 -7.86 -19.96
N MET A 141 -8.84 -6.88 -19.11
CA MET A 141 -8.81 -6.98 -17.67
C MET A 141 -10.12 -6.44 -17.09
N LEU A 142 -10.70 -7.17 -16.14
CA LEU A 142 -11.87 -6.75 -15.39
C LEU A 142 -11.52 -6.70 -13.91
N PHE A 143 -11.62 -5.52 -13.29
CA PHE A 143 -11.55 -5.36 -11.85
C PHE A 143 -12.95 -5.23 -11.25
N VAL A 144 -13.27 -6.09 -10.27
CA VAL A 144 -14.51 -6.04 -9.51
C VAL A 144 -14.19 -5.76 -8.04
N GLY A 145 -14.51 -4.55 -7.59
CA GLY A 145 -14.27 -4.09 -6.22
C GLY A 145 -15.32 -4.58 -5.22
N ARG A 146 -15.02 -4.43 -3.93
CA ARG A 146 -15.84 -4.94 -2.80
C ARG A 146 -17.30 -4.52 -2.79
N SER A 147 -17.62 -3.34 -3.32
CA SER A 147 -18.97 -2.79 -3.31
C SER A 147 -19.94 -3.58 -4.18
N ASP A 148 -19.45 -4.39 -5.12
CA ASP A 148 -20.25 -5.07 -6.15
C ASP A 148 -19.99 -6.58 -6.25
N LEU A 149 -19.50 -7.20 -5.17
CA LEU A 149 -19.21 -8.64 -5.13
C LEU A 149 -20.44 -9.52 -5.39
N ALA A 150 -21.65 -9.00 -5.13
CA ALA A 150 -22.90 -9.72 -5.41
C ALA A 150 -23.09 -10.05 -6.91
N LEU A 151 -22.42 -9.33 -7.82
CA LEU A 151 -22.48 -9.59 -9.26
C LEU A 151 -21.53 -10.71 -9.72
N LEU A 152 -20.58 -11.12 -8.88
CA LEU A 152 -19.50 -12.01 -9.28
C LEU A 152 -19.96 -13.38 -9.79
N PRO A 153 -20.95 -14.07 -9.19
CA PRO A 153 -21.41 -15.35 -9.74
C PRO A 153 -21.83 -15.28 -11.21
N GLU A 154 -22.57 -14.22 -11.58
CA GLU A 154 -22.98 -13.99 -12.95
C GLU A 154 -21.82 -13.51 -13.84
N ILE A 155 -20.90 -12.69 -13.30
CA ILE A 155 -19.68 -12.30 -14.01
C ILE A 155 -18.84 -13.53 -14.35
N PHE A 156 -18.54 -14.40 -13.39
CA PHE A 156 -17.74 -15.61 -13.62
C PHE A 156 -18.40 -16.52 -14.67
N LYS A 157 -19.72 -16.72 -14.59
CA LYS A 157 -20.46 -17.47 -15.61
C LYS A 157 -20.32 -16.88 -17.01
N ARG A 158 -20.36 -15.55 -17.15
CA ARG A 158 -20.26 -14.86 -18.45
C ARG A 158 -18.82 -14.74 -18.96
N MET A 159 -17.86 -14.68 -18.05
CA MET A 159 -16.44 -14.60 -18.36
C MET A 159 -15.82 -15.98 -18.57
N HIS A 160 -16.56 -17.05 -18.26
CA HIS A 160 -16.17 -18.42 -18.56
C HIS A 160 -15.75 -18.54 -20.04
N ALA A 161 -14.53 -19.04 -20.26
CA ALA A 161 -13.89 -19.19 -21.58
C ALA A 161 -13.65 -17.88 -22.37
N LYS A 162 -13.88 -16.70 -21.81
CA LYS A 162 -13.47 -15.42 -22.41
C LYS A 162 -12.02 -15.11 -22.04
N PRO A 163 -11.24 -14.49 -22.96
CA PRO A 163 -9.84 -14.16 -22.72
C PRO A 163 -9.69 -12.91 -21.87
N THR A 164 -10.23 -12.93 -20.66
CA THR A 164 -10.22 -11.77 -19.75
C THR A 164 -9.60 -12.15 -18.42
N LEU A 165 -8.67 -11.33 -17.96
CA LEU A 165 -8.10 -11.43 -16.63
C LEU A 165 -9.07 -10.83 -15.61
N VAL A 166 -9.75 -11.68 -14.84
CA VAL A 166 -10.64 -11.24 -13.76
C VAL A 166 -9.83 -11.02 -12.48
N VAL A 167 -9.93 -9.82 -11.93
CA VAL A 167 -9.27 -9.36 -10.71
C VAL A 167 -10.31 -8.88 -9.69
N THR A 168 -10.17 -9.28 -8.43
CA THR A 168 -11.10 -8.91 -7.35
C THR A 168 -10.40 -8.79 -6.00
N GLU A 169 -11.14 -8.69 -4.89
CA GLU A 169 -10.60 -8.38 -3.56
C GLU A 169 -11.45 -8.91 -2.38
N TYR A 170 -11.72 -10.22 -2.37
CA TYR A 170 -12.48 -10.92 -1.30
C TYR A 170 -11.98 -12.34 -1.05
N THR A 171 -12.37 -12.92 0.09
CA THR A 171 -11.98 -14.29 0.48
C THR A 171 -12.73 -15.33 -0.36
N GLY A 172 -12.03 -16.33 -0.88
CA GLY A 172 -12.64 -17.40 -1.72
C GLY A 172 -12.64 -17.08 -3.23
N ALA A 173 -12.04 -15.96 -3.63
CA ALA A 173 -12.14 -15.46 -4.99
C ALA A 173 -11.48 -16.36 -6.04
N LEU A 174 -10.37 -17.02 -5.71
CA LEU A 174 -9.67 -17.89 -6.65
C LEU A 174 -10.48 -19.15 -6.91
N GLU A 175 -11.12 -19.69 -5.87
CA GLU A 175 -12.02 -20.84 -5.94
C GLU A 175 -13.25 -20.54 -6.79
N ASP A 176 -13.78 -19.32 -6.70
CA ASP A 176 -14.94 -18.87 -7.47
C ASP A 176 -14.61 -18.51 -8.94
N GLY A 177 -13.33 -18.47 -9.31
CA GLY A 177 -12.89 -18.32 -10.70
C GLY A 177 -12.10 -17.05 -11.02
N ALA A 178 -11.76 -16.23 -10.04
CA ALA A 178 -10.85 -15.10 -10.27
C ALA A 178 -9.45 -15.61 -10.63
N VAL A 179 -8.75 -14.86 -11.48
CA VAL A 179 -7.35 -15.16 -11.81
C VAL A 179 -6.42 -14.53 -10.79
N VAL A 180 -6.74 -13.31 -10.35
CA VAL A 180 -6.00 -12.57 -9.33
C VAL A 180 -6.98 -12.08 -8.27
N ASN A 181 -6.56 -12.14 -7.02
CA ASN A 181 -7.30 -11.57 -5.91
C ASN A 181 -6.38 -10.71 -5.04
N PHE A 182 -6.81 -9.50 -4.71
CA PHE A 182 -6.10 -8.65 -3.78
C PHE A 182 -6.40 -9.07 -2.35
N VAL A 183 -5.35 -9.16 -1.54
CA VAL A 183 -5.43 -9.53 -0.13
C VAL A 183 -4.62 -8.56 0.72
N LYS A 184 -5.05 -8.37 1.98
CA LYS A 184 -4.31 -7.58 2.96
C LYS A 184 -3.59 -8.52 3.91
N VAL A 185 -2.26 -8.48 3.91
CA VAL A 185 -1.40 -9.33 4.75
C VAL A 185 -0.48 -8.41 5.54
N ASP A 186 -0.54 -8.49 6.87
CA ASP A 186 0.22 -7.59 7.77
C ASP A 186 0.01 -6.10 7.45
N ASN A 187 -1.24 -5.74 7.16
CA ASN A 187 -1.66 -4.40 6.75
C ASN A 187 -1.10 -3.92 5.38
N LEU A 188 -0.41 -4.78 4.63
CA LEU A 188 0.09 -4.48 3.28
C LEU A 188 -0.79 -5.09 2.20
N LEU A 189 -1.01 -4.33 1.12
CA LEU A 189 -1.70 -4.83 -0.07
C LEU A 189 -0.77 -5.79 -0.83
N LYS A 190 -1.21 -7.05 -0.92
CA LYS A 190 -0.59 -8.09 -1.75
C LYS A 190 -1.65 -8.65 -2.70
N TYR A 191 -1.24 -9.60 -3.53
CA TYR A 191 -2.16 -10.37 -4.35
C TYR A 191 -1.82 -11.85 -4.32
N GLU A 192 -2.84 -12.65 -4.52
CA GLU A 192 -2.78 -14.08 -4.78
C GLU A 192 -3.30 -14.36 -6.18
N MET A 193 -2.98 -15.52 -6.74
CA MET A 193 -3.41 -15.85 -8.10
C MET A 193 -3.62 -17.35 -8.32
N SER A 194 -4.48 -17.67 -9.29
CA SER A 194 -4.72 -19.04 -9.76
C SER A 194 -4.18 -19.23 -11.18
N LEU A 195 -3.21 -20.13 -11.33
CA LEU A 195 -2.66 -20.50 -12.63
C LEU A 195 -3.66 -21.34 -13.44
N ALA A 196 -4.40 -22.24 -12.78
CA ALA A 196 -5.50 -22.96 -13.40
C ALA A 196 -6.54 -22.01 -14.02
N ASN A 197 -6.97 -20.97 -13.29
CA ASN A 197 -7.94 -20.01 -13.84
C ASN A 197 -7.32 -19.16 -14.95
N ALA A 198 -6.05 -18.73 -14.81
CA ALA A 198 -5.34 -18.04 -15.89
C ALA A 198 -5.36 -18.87 -17.19
N GLN A 199 -5.09 -20.18 -17.10
CA GLN A 199 -5.12 -21.09 -18.24
C GLN A 199 -6.51 -21.23 -18.84
N LYS A 200 -7.56 -21.35 -18.02
CA LYS A 200 -8.98 -21.39 -18.49
C LYS A 200 -9.37 -20.12 -19.26
N HIS A 201 -8.80 -18.98 -18.89
CA HIS A 201 -8.96 -17.70 -19.59
C HIS A 201 -7.97 -17.51 -20.76
N GLY A 202 -7.20 -18.53 -21.15
CA GLY A 202 -6.25 -18.42 -22.26
C GLY A 202 -5.12 -17.44 -22.00
N LEU A 203 -4.72 -17.26 -20.74
CA LEU A 203 -3.67 -16.35 -20.30
C LEU A 203 -2.37 -17.10 -20.01
N VAL A 204 -1.25 -16.49 -20.35
CA VAL A 204 0.09 -16.94 -19.96
C VAL A 204 0.67 -15.95 -18.96
N VAL A 205 1.05 -16.45 -17.79
CA VAL A 205 1.56 -15.64 -16.69
C VAL A 205 3.09 -15.70 -16.67
N GLY A 206 3.74 -14.53 -16.75
CA GLY A 206 5.19 -14.41 -16.68
C GLY A 206 5.77 -14.82 -15.32
N LEU A 207 7.01 -15.34 -15.30
CA LEU A 207 7.68 -15.79 -14.09
C LEU A 207 7.81 -14.70 -13.02
N THR A 208 8.13 -13.47 -13.42
CA THR A 208 8.23 -12.33 -12.50
C THR A 208 6.93 -12.08 -11.74
N LEU A 209 5.79 -12.19 -12.42
CA LEU A 209 4.49 -11.99 -11.79
C LEU A 209 4.20 -13.10 -10.77
N LYS A 210 4.52 -14.35 -11.09
CA LYS A 210 4.42 -15.48 -10.15
C LYS A 210 5.28 -15.24 -8.90
N ASN A 211 6.54 -14.86 -9.07
CA ASN A 211 7.48 -14.69 -7.97
C ASN A 211 7.12 -13.55 -6.99
N LEU A 212 6.32 -12.58 -7.44
CA LEU A 212 5.87 -11.46 -6.63
C LEU A 212 4.53 -11.74 -5.92
N ALA A 213 3.84 -12.83 -6.27
CA ALA A 213 2.57 -13.20 -5.67
C ALA A 213 2.76 -13.67 -4.23
N HIS A 214 1.81 -13.34 -3.36
CA HIS A 214 1.81 -13.81 -1.98
C HIS A 214 1.47 -15.31 -1.89
N ARG A 215 0.49 -15.75 -2.68
CA ARG A 215 0.07 -17.15 -2.82
C ARG A 215 -0.23 -17.44 -4.28
N ILE A 216 0.10 -18.65 -4.71
CA ILE A 216 -0.27 -19.19 -6.02
C ILE A 216 -1.04 -20.49 -5.80
N GLU A 217 -2.14 -20.63 -6.51
CA GLU A 217 -2.86 -21.90 -6.68
C GLU A 217 -2.58 -22.43 -8.08
N GLU A 218 -2.15 -23.69 -8.18
CA GLU A 218 -1.76 -24.32 -9.44
C GLU A 218 -2.95 -24.85 -10.24
#